data_AF-A0A6A5UJQ9-F1
#
_entry.id   AF-A0A6A5UJQ9-F1
#
_cell.length_a   1.000
_cell.length_b   1.000
_cell.length_c   1.000
_cell.angle_alpha   90.00
_cell.angle_beta   90.00
_cell.angle_gamma   90.00
#
_symmetry.space_group_name_H-M   'P 1'
#
loop_
_entity.id
_entity.type
_entity.pdbx_description
1 polymer ?
#
loop_
_entity_poly.entity_id
_entity_poly.type
_entity_poly.pdbx_seq_one_letter_code
_entity_poly.pdbx_strand_id
1 'polypeptide(L)'
;MSAPAAHHSPPGSSTPLAPEWRVYAHLYFPFITTVLLTLFIAQPYEHRLLLLASALPTYFLASLVHHPRPRPPERFTRRSDLHRAAVLFAYGRLLGTPFGLLNYLLDLLASYGVGAVLDRPEGAPPRRSEFLVHVLATAASTVVFGMIPPSWETAWTIMGSVDRVMYRSAWMALVDDVVKVLAYSDLSTKKVKVGVVGLQALIIFVTVLWLHFLFVVRRREIVEREFTSPTDI
;
A
#
# COMPACT_ATOMS: atom_id res chain seq x y z
N MET A 1 1.83 1.78 -61.59
CA MET A 1 1.21 1.15 -60.40
C MET A 1 2.31 0.35 -59.72
N SER A 2 2.92 0.90 -58.66
CA SER A 2 4.02 0.28 -57.94
C SER A 2 3.47 -0.59 -56.81
N ALA A 3 3.85 -1.86 -56.77
CA ALA A 3 3.49 -2.77 -55.69
C ALA A 3 4.17 -2.33 -54.38
N PRO A 4 3.49 -2.39 -53.22
CA PRO A 4 4.12 -2.09 -51.95
C PRO A 4 5.07 -3.22 -51.55
N ALA A 5 6.29 -2.85 -51.19
CA ALA A 5 7.32 -3.76 -50.69
C ALA A 5 6.84 -4.43 -49.39
N ALA A 6 6.89 -5.77 -49.36
CA ALA A 6 6.65 -6.55 -48.17
C ALA A 6 7.73 -6.24 -47.12
N HIS A 7 7.32 -5.62 -46.02
CA HIS A 7 8.16 -5.47 -44.83
C HIS A 7 8.39 -6.85 -44.21
N HIS A 8 9.55 -7.45 -44.47
CA HIS A 8 10.05 -8.55 -43.66
C HIS A 8 10.38 -8.02 -42.26
N SER A 9 9.51 -8.28 -41.29
CA SER A 9 9.86 -8.17 -39.87
C SER A 9 10.89 -9.26 -39.53
N PRO A 10 12.01 -8.94 -38.86
CA PRO A 10 12.99 -9.95 -38.49
C PRO A 10 12.39 -10.93 -37.47
N PRO A 11 12.77 -12.23 -37.53
CA PRO A 11 12.28 -13.25 -36.61
C PRO A 11 12.74 -12.95 -35.19
N GLY A 12 11.82 -13.16 -34.25
CA GLY A 12 11.97 -12.81 -32.84
C GLY A 12 13.21 -13.40 -32.19
N SER A 13 14.04 -12.52 -31.63
CA SER A 13 14.88 -12.89 -30.49
C SER A 13 13.94 -13.08 -29.29
N SER A 14 13.60 -14.33 -29.01
CA SER A 14 13.01 -14.73 -27.74
C SER A 14 14.07 -14.64 -26.64
N THR A 15 14.45 -13.41 -26.29
CA THR A 15 15.17 -13.16 -25.04
C THR A 15 14.35 -13.81 -23.93
N PRO A 16 14.92 -14.71 -23.12
CA PRO A 16 14.16 -15.36 -22.06
C PRO A 16 13.58 -14.26 -21.16
N LEU A 17 12.25 -14.18 -21.11
CA LEU A 17 11.56 -13.25 -20.23
C LEU A 17 12.04 -13.54 -18.80
N ALA A 18 12.67 -12.55 -18.18
CA ALA A 18 13.07 -12.64 -16.79
C ALA A 18 11.86 -13.04 -15.91
N PRO A 19 12.03 -13.85 -14.86
CA PRO A 19 10.93 -14.26 -13.99
C PRO A 19 10.14 -13.06 -13.46
N GLU A 20 8.80 -13.11 -13.51
CA GLU A 20 7.93 -11.97 -13.16
C GLU A 20 8.17 -11.42 -11.75
N TRP A 21 8.60 -12.26 -10.81
CA TRP A 21 8.85 -11.84 -9.43
C TRP A 21 9.96 -10.78 -9.31
N ARG A 22 10.90 -10.72 -10.25
CA ARG A 22 12.03 -9.77 -10.24
C ARG A 22 11.59 -8.32 -10.37
N VAL A 23 10.43 -8.07 -10.98
CA VAL A 23 9.82 -6.74 -11.04
C VAL A 23 9.49 -6.23 -9.63
N TYR A 24 9.09 -7.13 -8.74
CA TYR A 24 8.65 -6.82 -7.38
C TYR A 24 9.77 -6.87 -6.34
N ALA A 25 11.03 -6.98 -6.74
CA ALA A 25 12.16 -7.09 -5.81
C ALA A 25 12.17 -5.93 -4.79
N HIS A 26 12.09 -4.68 -5.27
CA HIS A 26 12.08 -3.51 -4.40
C HIS A 26 10.81 -3.39 -3.53
N LEU A 27 9.73 -4.10 -3.88
CA LEU A 27 8.50 -4.21 -3.08
C LEU A 27 8.64 -5.26 -1.97
N TYR A 28 9.24 -6.43 -2.25
CA TYR A 28 9.34 -7.53 -1.28
C TYR A 28 10.49 -7.37 -0.27
N PHE A 29 11.64 -6.87 -0.72
CA PHE A 29 12.83 -6.77 0.11
C PHE A 29 12.64 -5.98 1.42
N PRO A 30 11.89 -4.86 1.48
CA PRO A 30 11.59 -4.18 2.74
C PRO A 30 10.89 -5.06 3.78
N PHE A 31 10.00 -5.96 3.35
CA PHE A 31 9.32 -6.89 4.24
C PHE A 31 10.26 -8.01 4.70
N ILE A 32 11.11 -8.54 3.81
CA ILE A 32 12.15 -9.50 4.17
C ILE A 32 13.09 -8.89 5.20
N THR A 33 13.58 -7.67 4.96
CA THR A 33 14.41 -6.93 5.92
C THR A 33 13.70 -6.74 7.25
N THR A 34 12.43 -6.37 7.25
CA THR A 34 11.65 -6.23 8.48
C THR A 34 11.59 -7.53 9.28
N VAL A 35 11.35 -8.67 8.61
CA VAL A 35 11.36 -10.00 9.24
C VAL A 35 12.73 -10.30 9.85
N LEU A 36 13.81 -10.10 9.09
CA LEU A 36 15.18 -10.34 9.58
C LEU A 36 15.52 -9.46 10.79
N LEU A 37 15.23 -8.16 10.73
CA LEU A 37 15.47 -7.24 11.84
C LEU A 37 14.67 -7.66 13.09
N THR A 38 13.42 -8.08 12.90
CA THR A 38 12.54 -8.49 14.02
C THR A 38 13.00 -9.81 14.66
N LEU A 39 13.55 -10.73 13.87
CA LEU A 39 14.01 -12.04 14.36
C LEU A 39 15.41 -12.01 14.98
N PHE A 40 16.32 -11.19 14.44
CA PHE A 40 17.75 -11.25 14.80
C PHE A 40 18.25 -10.08 15.64
N ILE A 41 17.49 -8.99 15.75
CA ILE A 41 17.87 -7.84 16.58
C ILE A 41 16.93 -7.75 17.77
N ALA A 42 17.48 -7.77 18.98
CA ALA A 42 16.70 -7.48 20.18
C ALA A 42 16.26 -6.01 20.16
N GLN A 43 14.97 -5.76 20.39
CA GLN A 43 14.38 -4.41 20.46
C GLN A 43 14.76 -3.51 19.27
N PRO A 44 14.47 -3.92 18.02
CA PRO A 44 14.93 -3.20 16.82
C PRO A 44 14.40 -1.76 16.73
N TYR A 45 13.29 -1.46 17.39
CA TYR A 45 12.67 -0.13 17.45
C TYR A 45 13.49 0.92 18.21
N GLU A 46 14.39 0.52 19.11
CA GLU A 46 15.25 1.45 19.85
C GLU A 46 16.34 2.04 18.92
N HIS A 47 16.73 1.28 17.91
CA HIS A 47 17.78 1.64 16.96
C HIS A 47 17.21 2.33 15.71
N ARG A 48 16.50 3.45 15.88
CA ARG A 48 15.79 4.16 14.80
C ARG A 48 16.65 4.50 13.58
N LEU A 49 17.88 4.95 13.80
CA LEU A 49 18.81 5.25 12.71
C LEU A 49 19.26 4.00 11.95
N LEU A 50 19.48 2.88 12.65
CA LEU A 50 19.80 1.60 12.02
C LEU A 50 18.61 1.06 11.22
N LEU A 51 17.37 1.23 11.72
CA LEU A 51 16.17 0.87 10.97
C LEU A 51 16.08 1.63 9.66
N LEU A 52 16.26 2.95 9.68
CA LEU A 52 16.24 3.75 8.46
C LEU A 52 17.41 3.42 7.54
N ALA A 53 18.61 3.24 8.10
CA ALA A 53 19.81 2.89 7.34
C ALA A 53 19.73 1.51 6.70
N SER A 54 18.95 0.58 7.26
CA SER A 54 18.73 -0.77 6.70
C SER A 54 18.09 -0.74 5.30
N ALA A 55 17.46 0.38 4.92
CA ALA A 55 16.96 0.57 3.56
C ALA A 55 18.09 0.61 2.51
N LEU A 56 19.32 0.99 2.87
CA LEU A 56 20.46 1.02 1.96
C LEU A 56 20.88 -0.40 1.50
N PRO A 57 21.21 -1.35 2.40
CA PRO A 57 21.49 -2.72 1.98
C PRO A 57 20.25 -3.39 1.36
N THR A 58 19.04 -3.07 1.83
CA THR A 58 17.78 -3.55 1.22
C THR A 58 17.66 -3.14 -0.24
N TYR A 59 17.87 -1.84 -0.52
CA TYR A 59 17.87 -1.30 -1.87
C TYR A 59 18.94 -1.96 -2.73
N PHE A 60 20.17 -2.05 -2.22
CA PHE A 60 21.29 -2.63 -2.95
C PHE A 60 21.00 -4.07 -3.36
N LEU A 61 20.56 -4.93 -2.43
CA LEU A 61 20.24 -6.33 -2.71
C LEU A 61 19.06 -6.46 -3.69
N ALA A 62 18.03 -5.65 -3.52
CA ALA A 62 16.90 -5.64 -4.45
C ALA A 62 17.33 -5.24 -5.87
N SER A 63 18.23 -4.25 -6.00
CA SER A 63 18.76 -3.80 -7.29
C SER A 63 19.60 -4.85 -8.02
N LEU A 64 20.20 -5.83 -7.31
CA LEU A 64 20.95 -6.92 -7.96
C LEU A 64 20.04 -7.85 -8.77
N VAL A 65 18.77 -7.96 -8.39
CA VAL A 65 17.81 -8.87 -9.03
C VAL A 65 16.70 -8.14 -9.79
N HIS A 66 16.50 -6.84 -9.52
CA HIS A 66 15.42 -6.05 -10.10
C HIS A 66 15.52 -5.96 -11.62
N HIS A 67 14.39 -6.19 -12.29
CA HIS A 67 14.24 -5.99 -13.73
C HIS A 67 13.07 -5.03 -13.96
N PRO A 68 13.31 -3.83 -14.51
CA PRO A 68 12.26 -2.83 -14.65
C PRO A 68 11.23 -3.26 -15.68
N ARG A 69 9.95 -3.03 -15.38
CA ARG A 69 8.84 -3.20 -16.33
C ARG A 69 8.17 -1.84 -16.55
N PRO A 70 7.88 -1.45 -17.80
CA PRO A 70 7.42 -0.10 -18.12
C PRO A 70 6.03 0.24 -17.55
N ARG A 71 5.19 -0.76 -17.23
CA ARG A 71 3.86 -0.54 -16.66
C ARG A 71 3.43 -1.65 -15.70
N PRO A 72 2.63 -1.32 -14.67
CA PRO A 72 1.94 -2.32 -13.87
C PRO A 72 0.93 -3.11 -14.72
N PRO A 73 0.84 -4.44 -14.54
CA PRO A 73 -0.31 -5.19 -15.03
C PRO A 73 -1.54 -4.75 -14.24
N GLU A 74 -2.71 -4.73 -14.90
CA GLU A 74 -3.95 -4.20 -14.32
C GLU A 74 -4.35 -4.86 -12.99
N ARG A 75 -3.95 -6.12 -12.79
CA ARG A 75 -4.16 -6.91 -11.56
C ARG A 75 -3.59 -6.31 -10.27
N PHE A 76 -2.63 -5.39 -10.35
CA PHE A 76 -2.03 -4.71 -9.19
C PHE A 76 -2.38 -3.23 -9.11
N THR A 77 -3.53 -2.87 -9.68
CA THR A 77 -4.06 -1.52 -9.63
C THR A 77 -5.45 -1.58 -9.03
N ARG A 78 -5.93 -0.46 -8.49
CA ARG A 78 -7.33 -0.33 -8.09
C ARG A 78 -8.34 -0.60 -9.20
N ARG A 79 -7.96 -0.81 -10.46
CA ARG A 79 -8.91 -1.27 -11.50
C ARG A 79 -9.23 -2.76 -11.38
N SER A 80 -8.39 -3.54 -10.73
CA SER A 80 -8.67 -4.95 -10.45
C SER A 80 -9.54 -5.09 -9.20
N ASP A 81 -10.64 -5.83 -9.35
CA ASP A 81 -11.55 -6.14 -8.24
C ASP A 81 -10.85 -6.90 -7.12
N LEU A 82 -9.98 -7.85 -7.49
CA LEU A 82 -9.19 -8.64 -6.53
C LEU A 82 -8.25 -7.74 -5.72
N HIS A 83 -7.59 -6.78 -6.38
CA HIS A 83 -6.68 -5.85 -5.71
C HIS A 83 -7.44 -4.93 -4.76
N ARG A 84 -8.57 -4.33 -5.18
CA ARG A 84 -9.42 -3.54 -4.27
C ARG A 84 -9.84 -4.33 -3.06
N ALA A 85 -10.37 -5.53 -3.29
CA ALA A 85 -10.82 -6.43 -2.24
C ALA A 85 -9.69 -6.72 -1.24
N ALA A 86 -8.53 -7.14 -1.72
CA ALA A 86 -7.38 -7.45 -0.88
C ALA A 86 -6.88 -6.25 -0.07
N VAL A 87 -6.79 -5.07 -0.69
CA VAL A 87 -6.30 -3.85 -0.02
C VAL A 87 -7.28 -3.36 1.04
N LEU A 88 -8.59 -3.37 0.75
CA LEU A 88 -9.63 -3.00 1.72
C LEU A 88 -9.73 -4.00 2.87
N PHE A 89 -9.55 -5.28 2.57
CA PHE A 89 -9.50 -6.33 3.59
C PHE A 89 -8.32 -6.10 4.54
N ALA A 90 -7.15 -5.76 4.02
CA ALA A 90 -5.97 -5.45 4.81
C ALA A 90 -6.14 -4.17 5.65
N TYR A 91 -6.77 -3.12 5.11
CA TYR A 91 -6.97 -1.84 5.81
C TYR A 91 -7.65 -2.00 7.18
N GLY A 92 -8.79 -2.70 7.22
CA GLY A 92 -9.55 -2.87 8.47
C GLY A 92 -8.74 -3.63 9.53
N ARG A 93 -7.93 -4.60 9.12
CA ARG A 93 -7.10 -5.41 10.03
C ARG A 93 -5.89 -4.64 10.54
N LEU A 94 -5.27 -3.80 9.70
CA LEU A 94 -4.18 -2.93 10.10
C LEU A 94 -4.60 -1.87 11.13
N LEU A 95 -5.89 -1.53 11.22
CA LEU A 95 -6.39 -0.59 12.23
C LEU A 95 -7.07 -1.28 13.42
N GLY A 96 -6.88 -2.59 13.57
CA GLY A 96 -7.41 -3.36 14.70
C GLY A 96 -8.94 -3.52 14.70
N THR A 97 -9.62 -3.18 13.61
CA THR A 97 -11.09 -3.35 13.54
C THR A 97 -11.45 -4.83 13.34
N PRO A 98 -12.42 -5.37 14.11
CA PRO A 98 -12.91 -6.72 13.89
C PRO A 98 -13.54 -6.83 12.49
N PHE A 99 -13.38 -7.98 11.85
CA PHE A 99 -13.93 -8.17 10.52
C PHE A 99 -15.44 -8.37 10.57
N GLY A 100 -16.16 -7.45 9.95
CA GLY A 100 -17.58 -7.58 9.65
C GLY A 100 -17.78 -7.67 8.15
N LEU A 101 -18.30 -8.81 7.66
CA LEU A 101 -18.51 -9.06 6.23
C LEU A 101 -19.39 -7.99 5.59
N LEU A 102 -20.50 -7.60 6.25
CA LEU A 102 -21.41 -6.60 5.72
C LEU A 102 -20.72 -5.23 5.55
N ASN A 103 -19.98 -4.79 6.58
CA ASN A 103 -19.21 -3.55 6.52
C ASN A 103 -18.20 -3.60 5.37
N TYR A 104 -17.46 -4.70 5.26
CA TYR A 104 -16.49 -4.89 4.19
C TYR A 104 -17.12 -4.85 2.78
N LEU A 105 -18.29 -5.47 2.58
CA LEU A 105 -19.00 -5.44 1.30
C LEU A 105 -19.51 -4.03 0.96
N LEU A 106 -20.05 -3.30 1.94
CA LEU A 106 -20.46 -1.91 1.76
C LEU A 106 -19.27 -1.03 1.40
N ASP A 107 -18.12 -1.25 2.04
CA ASP A 107 -16.88 -0.52 1.76
C ASP A 107 -16.37 -0.82 0.35
N LEU A 108 -16.44 -2.08 -0.08
CA LEU A 108 -16.08 -2.51 -1.42
C LEU A 108 -16.99 -1.86 -2.46
N LEU A 109 -18.30 -1.85 -2.25
CA LEU A 109 -19.26 -1.18 -3.13
C LEU A 109 -19.01 0.34 -3.20
N ALA A 110 -18.82 0.98 -2.05
CA ALA A 110 -18.54 2.42 -1.99
C ALA A 110 -17.24 2.80 -2.70
N SER A 111 -16.25 1.90 -2.71
CA SER A 111 -15.00 2.09 -3.44
C SER A 111 -15.19 2.24 -4.95
N TYR A 112 -16.20 1.58 -5.54
CA TYR A 112 -16.55 1.77 -6.96
C TYR A 112 -17.14 3.15 -7.21
N GLY A 113 -17.99 3.63 -6.31
CA GLY A 113 -18.57 4.97 -6.39
C GLY A 113 -17.51 6.07 -6.34
N VAL A 114 -16.59 6.01 -5.37
CA VAL A 114 -15.51 7.00 -5.26
C VAL A 114 -14.54 6.90 -6.44
N GLY A 115 -14.25 5.69 -6.90
CA GLY A 115 -13.43 5.48 -8.09
C GLY A 115 -14.00 6.19 -9.31
N ALA A 116 -15.32 6.14 -9.53
CA ALA A 116 -15.95 6.83 -10.66
C ALA A 116 -15.81 8.36 -10.60
N VAL A 117 -15.68 8.95 -9.40
CA VAL A 117 -15.62 10.41 -9.20
C VAL A 117 -14.19 10.93 -9.17
N LEU A 118 -13.31 10.27 -8.41
CA LEU A 118 -11.95 10.78 -8.14
C LEU A 118 -10.89 10.18 -9.06
N ASP A 119 -11.14 8.99 -9.60
CA ASP A 119 -10.14 8.34 -10.43
C ASP A 119 -10.08 8.97 -11.82
N ARG A 120 -8.88 8.91 -12.40
CA ARG A 120 -8.70 9.31 -13.79
C ARG A 120 -9.55 8.45 -14.74
N PRO A 121 -10.17 9.06 -15.77
CA PRO A 121 -10.80 8.32 -16.85
C PRO A 121 -9.83 7.35 -17.53
N GLU A 122 -10.37 6.33 -18.17
CA GLU A 122 -9.58 5.44 -19.00
C GLU A 122 -8.96 6.20 -20.18
N GLY A 123 -7.68 5.93 -20.47
CA GLY A 123 -6.92 6.66 -21.50
C GLY A 123 -6.38 8.04 -21.10
N ALA A 124 -6.81 8.61 -19.97
CA ALA A 124 -6.28 9.90 -19.50
C ALA A 124 -4.79 9.80 -19.11
N PRO A 125 -3.99 10.88 -19.30
CA PRO A 125 -2.57 10.88 -18.97
C PRO A 125 -2.33 10.54 -17.49
N PRO A 126 -1.24 9.82 -17.16
CA PRO A 126 -0.97 9.42 -15.78
C PRO A 126 -0.69 10.63 -14.91
N ARG A 127 -1.36 10.73 -13.76
CA ARG A 127 -1.04 11.72 -12.72
C ARG A 127 0.26 11.33 -12.01
N ARG A 128 0.93 12.34 -11.42
CA ARG A 128 2.16 12.11 -10.62
C ARG A 128 1.87 11.21 -9.43
N SER A 129 0.81 11.52 -8.68
CA SER A 129 0.33 10.73 -7.54
C SER A 129 -1.20 10.75 -7.54
N GLU A 130 -1.79 9.56 -7.49
CA GLU A 130 -3.23 9.42 -7.26
C GLU A 130 -3.54 9.61 -5.77
N PHE A 131 -2.63 9.20 -4.88
CA PHE A 131 -2.77 9.37 -3.44
C PHE A 131 -3.05 10.81 -3.04
N LEU A 132 -2.30 11.78 -3.57
CA LEU A 132 -2.47 13.20 -3.23
C LEU A 132 -3.88 13.71 -3.54
N VAL A 133 -4.49 13.27 -4.65
CA VAL A 133 -5.86 13.67 -5.01
C VAL A 133 -6.85 13.14 -3.99
N HIS A 134 -6.71 11.87 -3.60
CA HIS A 134 -7.59 11.24 -2.62
C HIS A 134 -7.37 11.81 -1.21
N VAL A 135 -6.14 12.19 -0.83
CA VAL A 135 -5.85 12.87 0.44
C VAL A 135 -6.53 14.23 0.49
N LEU A 136 -6.48 15.02 -0.59
CA LEU A 136 -7.16 16.31 -0.64
C LEU A 136 -8.68 16.14 -0.53
N ALA A 137 -9.25 15.15 -1.21
CA ALA A 137 -10.66 14.82 -1.09
C ALA A 137 -11.03 14.39 0.34
N THR A 138 -10.18 13.60 0.99
CA THR A 138 -10.35 13.18 2.39
C THR A 138 -10.26 14.37 3.35
N ALA A 139 -9.30 15.26 3.16
CA ALA A 139 -9.19 16.48 3.97
C ALA A 139 -10.44 17.36 3.81
N ALA A 140 -10.94 17.51 2.59
CA ALA A 140 -12.18 18.23 2.33
C ALA A 140 -13.39 17.55 3.01
N SER A 141 -13.52 16.23 2.92
CA SER A 141 -14.62 15.50 3.59
C SER A 141 -14.53 15.61 5.10
N THR A 142 -13.34 15.54 5.69
CA THR A 142 -13.16 15.66 7.14
C THR A 142 -13.53 17.06 7.64
N VAL A 143 -13.18 18.12 6.89
CA VAL A 143 -13.60 19.49 7.22
C VAL A 143 -15.11 19.63 7.17
N VAL A 144 -15.77 19.12 6.12
CA VAL A 144 -17.24 19.16 6.00
C VAL A 144 -17.90 18.37 7.14
N PHE A 145 -17.38 17.19 7.47
CA PHE A 145 -17.87 16.37 8.57
C PHE A 145 -17.78 17.12 9.91
N GLY A 146 -16.66 17.78 10.18
CA GLY A 146 -16.46 18.59 11.39
C GLY A 146 -17.39 19.81 11.51
N MET A 147 -18.01 20.25 10.42
CA MET A 147 -18.98 21.35 10.42
C MET A 147 -20.42 20.89 10.72
N ILE A 148 -20.70 19.59 10.63
CA ILE A 148 -22.04 19.05 10.91
C ILE A 148 -22.16 18.84 12.42
N PRO A 149 -23.15 19.41 13.11
CA PRO A 149 -23.31 19.19 14.54
C PRO A 149 -23.81 17.75 14.80
N PRO A 150 -23.37 17.10 15.90
CA PRO A 150 -23.84 15.76 16.26
C PRO A 150 -25.36 15.67 16.50
N SER A 151 -26.02 16.80 16.78
CA SER A 151 -27.48 16.86 16.93
C SER A 151 -28.24 16.58 15.63
N TRP A 152 -27.58 16.65 14.47
CA TRP A 152 -28.15 16.30 13.17
C TRP A 152 -27.84 14.84 12.84
N GLU A 153 -28.39 13.91 13.61
CA GLU A 153 -28.01 12.49 13.61
C GLU A 153 -27.90 11.87 12.21
N THR A 154 -28.90 12.09 11.34
CA THR A 154 -28.90 11.56 9.98
C THR A 154 -27.76 12.14 9.13
N ALA A 155 -27.57 13.46 9.16
CA ALA A 155 -26.51 14.12 8.39
C ALA A 155 -25.12 13.74 8.91
N TRP A 156 -24.97 13.67 10.24
CA TRP A 156 -23.75 13.24 10.91
C TRP A 156 -23.39 11.81 10.49
N THR A 157 -24.34 10.89 10.53
CA THR A 157 -24.13 9.47 10.16
C THR A 157 -23.77 9.31 8.69
N ILE A 158 -24.49 9.99 7.79
CA ILE A 158 -24.21 9.96 6.34
C ILE A 158 -22.81 10.52 6.08
N MET A 159 -22.49 11.69 6.61
CA MET A 159 -21.22 12.33 6.33
C MET A 159 -20.04 11.57 6.96
N GLY A 160 -20.21 11.00 8.17
CA GLY A 160 -19.22 10.12 8.76
C GLY A 160 -18.96 8.87 7.92
N SER A 161 -20.01 8.35 7.26
CA SER A 161 -19.86 7.23 6.31
C SER A 161 -19.11 7.66 5.06
N VAL A 162 -19.42 8.83 4.49
CA VAL A 162 -18.69 9.40 3.33
C VAL A 162 -17.22 9.61 3.66
N ASP A 163 -16.92 10.25 4.80
CA ASP A 163 -15.55 10.52 5.24
C ASP A 163 -14.76 9.20 5.42
N ARG A 164 -15.37 8.20 6.06
CA ARG A 164 -14.79 6.85 6.19
C ARG A 164 -14.48 6.21 4.83
N VAL A 165 -15.33 6.38 3.82
CA VAL A 165 -15.07 5.87 2.46
C VAL A 165 -13.92 6.64 1.80
N MET A 166 -13.84 7.96 1.97
CA MET A 166 -12.74 8.78 1.45
C MET A 166 -11.38 8.35 2.02
N TYR A 167 -11.29 8.12 3.33
CA TYR A 167 -10.07 7.60 3.97
C TYR A 167 -9.59 6.28 3.34
N ARG A 168 -10.51 5.37 3.06
CA ARG A 168 -10.18 4.09 2.41
C ARG A 168 -9.77 4.24 0.97
N SER A 169 -10.40 5.17 0.27
CA SER A 169 -10.03 5.52 -1.09
C SER A 169 -8.60 6.07 -1.15
N ALA A 170 -8.26 6.96 -0.21
CA ALA A 170 -6.90 7.45 -0.03
C ALA A 170 -5.92 6.33 0.32
N TRP A 171 -6.30 5.39 1.17
CA TRP A 171 -5.47 4.21 1.47
C TRP A 171 -5.20 3.36 0.23
N MET A 172 -6.22 3.04 -0.59
CA MET A 172 -6.00 2.28 -1.82
C MET A 172 -5.09 3.03 -2.80
N ALA A 173 -5.29 4.34 -2.96
CA ALA A 173 -4.46 5.17 -3.81
C ALA A 173 -3.00 5.26 -3.29
N LEU A 174 -2.79 5.24 -1.96
CA LEU A 174 -1.48 5.13 -1.34
C LEU A 174 -0.80 3.82 -1.73
N VAL A 175 -1.50 2.69 -1.56
CA VAL A 175 -0.96 1.37 -1.90
C VAL A 175 -0.59 1.30 -3.39
N ASP A 176 -1.45 1.81 -4.28
CA ASP A 176 -1.17 1.88 -5.72
C ASP A 176 0.09 2.72 -6.02
N ASP A 177 0.24 3.90 -5.41
CA ASP A 177 1.41 4.76 -5.62
C ASP A 177 2.68 4.11 -5.04
N VAL A 178 2.59 3.42 -3.89
CA VAL A 178 3.72 2.67 -3.30
C VAL A 178 4.16 1.54 -4.23
N VAL A 179 3.21 0.74 -4.72
CA VAL A 179 3.49 -0.34 -5.68
C VAL A 179 4.08 0.22 -6.97
N LYS A 180 3.54 1.33 -7.49
CA LYS A 180 4.07 2.02 -8.67
C LYS A 180 5.52 2.46 -8.47
N VAL A 181 5.85 3.08 -7.35
CA VAL A 181 7.21 3.56 -7.05
C VAL A 181 8.17 2.40 -6.81
N LEU A 182 7.77 1.35 -6.09
CA LEU A 182 8.69 0.27 -5.75
C LEU A 182 8.85 -0.77 -6.87
N ALA A 183 7.79 -1.15 -7.57
CA ALA A 183 7.87 -2.25 -8.54
C ALA A 183 8.12 -1.78 -9.99
N TYR A 184 7.77 -0.54 -10.34
CA TYR A 184 7.77 -0.07 -11.74
C TYR A 184 8.55 1.23 -11.96
N SER A 185 9.42 1.58 -11.03
CA SER A 185 10.27 2.77 -11.19
C SER A 185 11.44 2.50 -12.12
N ASP A 186 11.70 3.44 -13.02
CA ASP A 186 12.95 3.44 -13.77
C ASP A 186 14.08 3.98 -12.89
N LEU A 187 14.94 3.08 -12.43
CA LEU A 187 16.08 3.38 -11.57
C LEU A 187 17.22 4.09 -12.32
N SER A 188 17.05 4.50 -13.57
CA SER A 188 18.04 5.29 -14.32
C SER A 188 18.39 6.62 -13.61
N THR A 189 17.44 7.22 -12.91
CA THR A 189 17.56 8.59 -12.39
C THR A 189 17.84 8.64 -10.88
N LYS A 190 18.81 9.48 -10.44
CA LYS A 190 19.16 9.65 -9.01
C LYS A 190 17.97 9.99 -8.12
N LYS A 191 17.07 10.88 -8.60
CA LYS A 191 15.85 11.28 -7.86
C LYS A 191 14.95 10.08 -7.55
N VAL A 192 14.80 9.18 -8.51
CA VAL A 192 13.98 7.97 -8.37
C VAL A 192 14.63 7.01 -7.38
N LYS A 193 15.95 6.79 -7.46
CA LYS A 193 16.69 5.96 -6.50
C LYS A 193 16.50 6.45 -5.06
N VAL A 194 16.68 7.75 -4.83
CA VAL A 194 16.46 8.36 -3.51
C VAL A 194 15.01 8.16 -3.04
N GLY A 195 14.04 8.31 -3.94
CA GLY A 195 12.63 8.05 -3.65
C GLY A 195 12.36 6.60 -3.24
N VAL A 196 12.93 5.63 -3.95
CA VAL A 196 12.80 4.20 -3.63
C VAL A 196 13.43 3.90 -2.27
N VAL A 197 14.68 4.32 -2.03
CA VAL A 197 15.36 4.12 -0.74
C VAL A 197 14.56 4.74 0.41
N GLY A 198 14.10 5.99 0.25
CA GLY A 198 13.30 6.68 1.25
C GLY A 198 11.98 5.96 1.55
N LEU A 199 11.29 5.46 0.52
CA LEU A 199 10.06 4.71 0.69
C LEU A 199 10.29 3.34 1.35
N GLN A 200 11.37 2.64 0.99
CA GLN A 200 11.76 1.40 1.66
C GLN A 200 12.08 1.64 3.14
N ALA A 201 12.79 2.73 3.46
CA ALA A 201 13.09 3.12 4.84
C ALA A 201 11.81 3.37 5.65
N LEU A 202 10.84 4.09 5.05
CA LEU A 202 9.55 4.35 5.67
C LEU A 202 8.78 3.04 5.94
N ILE A 203 8.71 2.14 4.95
CA ILE A 203 8.02 0.86 5.11
C ILE A 203 8.66 0.02 6.22
N ILE A 204 9.99 -0.12 6.22
CA ILE A 204 10.70 -0.89 7.25
C ILE A 204 10.41 -0.29 8.63
N PHE A 205 10.56 1.03 8.77
CA PHE A 205 10.37 1.73 10.03
C PHE A 205 8.95 1.58 10.58
N VAL A 206 7.93 1.87 9.74
CA VAL A 206 6.51 1.77 10.14
C VAL A 206 6.15 0.33 10.48
N THR A 207 6.60 -0.65 9.68
CA THR A 207 6.25 -2.05 9.90
C THR A 207 6.88 -2.60 11.17
N VAL A 208 8.15 -2.26 11.47
CA VAL A 208 8.81 -2.66 12.73
C VAL A 208 8.09 -2.05 13.94
N LEU A 209 7.76 -0.76 13.89
CA LEU A 209 7.01 -0.12 14.97
C LEU A 209 5.63 -0.75 15.18
N TRP A 210 4.92 -1.05 14.09
CA TRP A 210 3.63 -1.70 14.15
C TRP A 210 3.69 -3.10 14.78
N LEU A 211 4.66 -3.93 14.37
CA LEU A 211 4.88 -5.26 14.95
C LEU A 211 5.21 -5.17 16.45
N HIS A 212 6.04 -4.20 16.85
CA HIS A 212 6.33 -3.97 18.25
C HIS A 212 5.07 -3.57 19.04
N PHE A 213 4.28 -2.64 18.53
CA PHE A 213 3.01 -2.23 19.14
C PHE A 213 2.09 -3.45 19.36
N LEU A 214 1.91 -4.28 18.34
CA LEU A 214 1.10 -5.50 18.44
C LEU A 214 1.64 -6.48 19.50
N PHE A 215 2.97 -6.65 19.56
CA PHE A 215 3.59 -7.52 20.56
C PHE A 215 3.35 -7.01 21.98
N VAL A 216 3.51 -5.70 22.21
CA VAL A 216 3.28 -5.07 23.52
C VAL A 216 1.82 -5.19 23.96
N VAL A 217 0.88 -4.87 23.07
CA VAL A 217 -0.57 -4.99 23.36
C VAL A 217 -0.93 -6.43 23.71
N ARG A 218 -0.50 -7.40 22.88
CA ARG A 218 -0.81 -8.81 23.10
C ARG A 218 -0.20 -9.35 24.39
N ARG A 219 1.02 -8.93 24.74
CA ARG A 219 1.66 -9.32 26.00
C ARG A 219 0.88 -8.78 27.20
N ARG A 220 0.41 -7.53 27.13
CA ARG A 220 -0.40 -6.92 28.18
C ARG A 220 -1.71 -7.67 28.39
N GLU A 221 -2.40 -8.05 27.31
CA GLU A 221 -3.64 -8.84 27.39
C GLU A 221 -3.43 -10.21 28.05
N ILE A 222 -2.30 -10.89 27.78
CA ILE A 222 -1.97 -12.19 28.39
C ILE A 222 -1.76 -12.02 29.89
N VAL A 223 -0.95 -11.01 30.28
CA VAL A 223 -0.67 -10.71 31.69
C VAL A 223 -1.97 -10.37 32.42
N GLU A 224 -2.81 -9.49 31.87
CA GLU A 224 -4.09 -9.13 32.48
C GLU A 224 -5.01 -10.34 32.65
N ARG A 225 -5.04 -11.30 31.71
CA ARG A 225 -5.81 -12.55 31.85
C ARG A 225 -5.26 -13.47 32.94
N GLU A 226 -3.93 -13.61 33.05
CA GLU A 226 -3.30 -14.43 34.09
C GLU A 226 -3.58 -13.88 35.50
N PHE A 227 -3.63 -12.55 35.67
CA PHE A 227 -3.92 -11.92 36.96
C PHE A 227 -5.42 -11.83 37.30
N THR A 228 -6.32 -11.93 36.31
CA THR A 228 -7.77 -11.81 36.52
C THR A 228 -8.52 -13.13 36.51
N SER A 229 -7.90 -14.24 36.08
CA SER A 229 -8.46 -15.57 36.30
C SER A 229 -8.34 -15.89 37.79
N PRO A 230 -9.45 -16.01 38.54
CA PRO A 230 -9.38 -16.59 39.86
C PRO A 230 -8.78 -17.98 39.68
N THR A 231 -7.79 -18.30 40.50
CA THR A 231 -7.39 -19.67 40.71
C THR A 231 -8.61 -20.36 41.30
N ASP A 232 -9.35 -21.10 40.48
CA ASP A 232 -10.32 -22.10 40.96
C ASP A 232 -9.51 -23.12 41.78
N ILE A 233 -9.48 -22.90 43.09
CA ILE A 233 -9.06 -23.85 44.13
C ILE A 233 -10.33 -24.27 44.86
#